data_AF-T2SHH6-F1
#
_entry.id   AF-T2SHH6-F1
#
_cell.length_a   1.000
_cell.length_b   1.000
_cell.length_c   1.000
_cell.angle_alpha   90.00
_cell.angle_beta   90.00
_cell.angle_gamma   90.00
#
_symmetry.space_group_name_H-M   'P 1'
#
loop_
_entity.id
_entity.type
_entity.pdbx_description
1 polymer ?
#
loop_
_entity_poly.entity_id
_entity_poly.type
_entity_poly.pdbx_seq_one_letter_code
_entity_poly.pdbx_strand_id
1 'polypeptide(L)'
;MKNETLEQFKRNQKRNQEILKKLLDFVHTGEKYGIHIEESLKDKIHNAMENVSGQKLKVALVGGFSCGKTSIAAAWIERLDKSMKIDHQESSDEVKIYDIDNEMELVDTPGLFGFKKNNR
;
A
#
# COMPACT_ATOMS: atom_id res chain seq x y z
N MET A 1 -0.06 -19.94 -3.82
CA MET A 1 1.39 -19.68 -3.66
C MET A 1 1.57 -18.52 -2.66
N LYS A 2 2.69 -18.36 -1.93
CA LYS A 2 2.86 -17.18 -1.05
C LYS A 2 3.25 -15.95 -1.89
N ASN A 3 2.55 -14.82 -1.76
CA ASN A 3 2.84 -13.61 -2.52
C ASN A 3 4.17 -12.97 -2.05
N GLU A 4 5.20 -13.00 -2.90
CA GLU A 4 6.55 -12.53 -2.56
C GLU A 4 6.60 -11.04 -2.21
N THR A 5 5.79 -10.21 -2.87
CA THR A 5 5.70 -8.76 -2.60
C THR A 5 5.16 -8.50 -1.21
N LEU A 6 4.11 -9.24 -0.81
CA LEU A 6 3.55 -9.14 0.54
C LEU A 6 4.57 -9.57 1.61
N GLU A 7 5.30 -10.65 1.37
CA GLU A 7 6.36 -11.10 2.27
C GLU A 7 7.50 -10.07 2.40
N GLN A 8 7.91 -9.46 1.28
CA GLN A 8 8.90 -8.38 1.31
C GLN A 8 8.39 -7.15 2.04
N PHE A 9 7.12 -6.79 1.87
CA PHE A 9 6.47 -5.70 2.60
C PHE A 9 6.50 -5.94 4.12
N LYS A 10 6.11 -7.14 4.57
CA LYS A 10 6.17 -7.53 6.00
C LYS A 10 7.60 -7.50 6.56
N ARG A 11 8.60 -7.96 5.78
CA ARG A 11 10.01 -7.84 6.16
C ARG A 11 10.45 -6.39 6.32
N ASN A 12 10.04 -5.52 5.39
CA ASN A 12 10.34 -4.08 5.46
C ASN A 12 9.67 -3.43 6.67
N GLN A 13 8.41 -3.78 7.00
CA GLN A 13 7.73 -3.29 8.20
C GLN A 13 8.51 -3.64 9.47
N LYS A 14 8.90 -4.92 9.62
CA LYS A 14 9.71 -5.36 10.77
C LYS A 14 11.03 -4.61 10.87
N ARG A 15 11.75 -4.48 9.74
CA ARG A 15 13.01 -3.72 9.68
C ARG A 15 12.81 -2.25 10.07
N ASN A 16 11.76 -1.61 9.60
CA ASN A 16 11.45 -0.22 9.92
C ASN A 16 11.14 -0.04 11.41
N GLN A 17 10.39 -0.97 12.02
CA GLN A 17 10.16 -0.98 13.47
C GLN A 17 11.45 -1.09 14.27
N GLU A 18 12.36 -1.98 13.86
CA GLU A 18 13.66 -2.14 14.52
C GLU A 18 14.52 -0.86 14.40
N ILE A 19 14.48 -0.17 13.26
CA ILE A 19 15.19 1.10 13.05
C ILE A 19 14.59 2.21 13.94
N LEU A 20 13.26 2.33 13.98
CA LEU A 20 12.58 3.32 14.82
C LEU A 20 12.84 3.08 16.31
N LYS A 21 12.88 1.81 16.75
CA LYS A 21 13.26 1.47 18.12
C LYS A 21 14.69 1.91 18.43
N LYS A 22 15.65 1.64 17.54
CA LYS A 22 17.04 2.10 17.70
C LYS A 22 17.15 3.62 17.74
N LEU A 23 16.34 4.32 16.94
CA LEU A 23 16.29 5.79 16.97
C LEU A 23 15.76 6.31 18.31
N LEU A 24 14.69 5.70 18.84
CA LEU A 24 14.14 6.05 20.15
C LEU A 24 15.16 5.79 21.27
N ASP A 25 15.85 4.65 21.24
CA ASP A 25 16.90 4.31 22.20
C ASP A 25 18.06 5.32 22.14
N PHE A 26 18.43 5.78 20.94
CA PHE A 26 19.45 6.81 20.74
C PHE A 26 19.01 8.17 21.31
N VAL A 27 17.75 8.55 21.07
CA VAL A 27 17.14 9.77 21.64
C VAL A 27 17.18 9.73 23.17
N HIS A 28 16.70 8.65 23.80
CA HIS A 28 16.78 8.49 25.26
C HIS A 28 18.22 8.49 25.79
N THR A 29 19.17 7.99 25.00
CA THR A 29 20.59 8.05 25.36
C THR A 29 21.09 9.49 25.39
N GLY A 30 20.71 10.33 24.42
CA GLY A 30 21.05 11.75 24.42
C GLY A 30 20.55 12.49 25.67
N GLU A 31 19.32 12.23 26.11
CA GLU A 31 18.76 12.82 27.33
C GLU A 31 19.60 12.46 28.57
N LYS A 32 20.10 11.22 28.67
CA LYS A 32 20.98 10.79 29.77
C LYS A 32 22.31 11.54 29.81
N TYR A 33 22.78 12.04 28.68
CA TYR A 33 23.98 12.87 28.58
C TYR A 33 23.70 14.37 28.76
N GLY A 34 22.48 14.74 29.19
CA GLY A 34 22.09 16.13 29.43
C GLY A 34 21.75 16.91 28.17
N ILE A 35 21.56 16.24 27.02
CA ILE A 35 21.06 16.88 25.80
C ILE A 35 19.57 17.09 25.97
N HIS A 36 19.11 18.33 25.85
CA HIS A 36 17.69 18.63 25.81
C HIS A 36 17.10 18.14 24.49
N ILE A 37 16.04 17.33 24.58
CA ILE A 37 15.30 16.84 23.43
C ILE A 37 13.83 17.19 23.63
N GLU A 38 13.22 17.73 22.58
CA GLU A 38 11.80 18.05 22.60
C GLU A 38 10.93 16.78 22.69
N GLU A 39 9.92 16.81 23.56
CA GLU A 39 8.93 15.73 23.67
C GLU A 39 8.24 15.46 22.31
N SER A 40 8.03 16.52 21.52
CA SER A 40 7.43 16.46 20.18
C SER A 40 8.18 15.52 19.22
N LEU A 41 9.49 15.33 19.40
CA LEU A 41 10.30 14.42 18.60
C LEU A 41 10.05 12.97 19.01
N LYS A 42 9.96 12.68 20.32
CA LYS A 42 9.65 11.34 20.82
C LYS A 42 8.23 10.93 20.40
N ASP A 43 7.28 11.85 20.49
CA ASP A 43 5.91 11.64 19.99
C ASP A 43 5.88 11.29 18.49
N LYS A 44 6.66 12.00 17.66
CA LYS A 44 6.76 11.69 16.23
C LYS A 44 7.32 10.29 15.98
N ILE A 45 8.31 9.86 16.75
CA ILE A 45 8.88 8.50 16.64
C ILE A 45 7.86 7.45 17.07
N HIS A 46 7.16 7.66 18.19
CA HIS A 46 6.09 6.77 18.65
C HIS A 46 4.96 6.64 17.61
N ASN A 47 4.46 7.77 17.10
CA ASN A 47 3.46 7.79 16.04
C ASN A 47 3.94 7.04 14.79
N ALA A 48 5.21 7.19 14.40
CA ALA A 48 5.77 6.45 13.27
C ALA A 48 5.81 4.93 13.53
N MET A 49 6.14 4.50 14.76
CA MET A 49 6.16 3.08 15.14
C MET A 49 4.77 2.45 15.07
N GLU A 50 3.75 3.13 15.59
CA GLU A 50 2.36 2.68 15.51
C GLU A 50 1.89 2.58 14.05
N ASN A 51 2.15 3.63 13.26
CA ASN A 51 1.74 3.67 11.85
C ASN A 51 2.37 2.57 11.01
N VAL A 52 3.63 2.20 11.22
CA VAL A 52 4.28 1.12 10.46
C VAL A 52 3.61 -0.24 10.72
N SER A 53 3.15 -0.47 11.96
CA SER A 53 2.53 -1.75 12.37
C SER A 53 1.14 -1.98 11.80
N GLY A 54 0.36 -0.90 11.60
CA GLY A 54 -1.04 -0.98 11.17
C GLY A 54 -1.27 -0.94 9.66
N GLN A 55 -0.23 -0.82 8.85
CA GLN A 55 -0.36 -0.65 7.41
C GLN A 55 -0.54 -1.98 6.66
N LYS A 56 -1.48 -2.00 5.73
CA LYS A 56 -1.63 -3.04 4.69
C LYS A 56 -0.78 -2.69 3.47
N LEU A 57 -0.40 -3.70 2.69
CA LEU A 57 0.22 -3.47 1.38
C LEU A 57 -0.83 -2.87 0.44
N LYS A 58 -0.64 -1.62 -0.02
CA LYS A 58 -1.53 -0.99 -1.00
C LYS A 58 -0.91 -1.04 -2.39
N VAL A 59 -1.64 -1.56 -3.37
CA VAL A 59 -1.20 -1.67 -4.77
C VAL A 59 -2.21 -1.00 -5.68
N ALA A 60 -1.80 0.07 -6.36
CA ALA A 60 -2.64 0.77 -7.32
C ALA A 60 -2.43 0.23 -8.74
N LEU A 61 -3.53 -0.10 -9.42
CA LEU A 61 -3.53 -0.58 -10.80
C LEU A 61 -3.84 0.59 -11.71
N VAL A 62 -2.80 1.13 -12.34
CA VAL A 62 -2.88 2.27 -13.26
C VAL A 62 -2.63 1.86 -14.70
N GLY A 63 -3.28 2.52 -15.64
CA GLY A 63 -3.13 2.25 -17.08
C GLY A 63 -4.32 2.77 -17.88
N GLY A 64 -4.25 2.61 -19.19
CA GLY A 64 -5.33 3.00 -20.10
C GLY A 64 -6.62 2.19 -19.92
N PHE A 65 -7.64 2.56 -20.67
CA PHE A 65 -8.87 1.77 -20.79
C PHE A 65 -8.59 0.45 -21.52
N SER A 66 -9.30 -0.60 -21.13
CA SER A 66 -9.20 -1.93 -21.75
C SER A 66 -7.80 -2.57 -21.77
N CYS A 67 -6.89 -2.15 -20.90
CA CYS A 67 -5.54 -2.74 -20.76
C CYS A 67 -5.47 -3.96 -19.83
N GLY A 68 -6.61 -4.56 -19.45
CA GLY A 68 -6.63 -5.77 -18.63
C GLY A 68 -6.20 -5.60 -17.16
N LYS A 69 -6.32 -4.39 -16.59
CA LYS A 69 -5.90 -4.07 -15.22
C LYS A 69 -6.47 -5.02 -14.17
N THR A 70 -7.80 -5.16 -14.17
CA THR A 70 -8.52 -6.06 -13.25
C THR A 70 -8.17 -7.53 -13.48
N SER A 71 -7.91 -7.93 -14.73
CA SER A 71 -7.48 -9.30 -15.06
C SER A 71 -6.09 -9.63 -14.52
N ILE A 72 -5.13 -8.70 -14.65
CA ILE A 72 -3.78 -8.85 -14.09
C ILE A 72 -3.86 -8.92 -12.57
N ALA A 73 -4.70 -8.09 -11.95
CA ALA A 73 -4.92 -8.09 -10.51
C ALA A 73 -5.39 -9.46 -10.01
N ALA A 74 -6.47 -9.99 -10.59
CA ALA A 74 -7.04 -11.28 -10.24
C ALA A 74 -6.02 -12.42 -10.43
N ALA A 75 -5.25 -12.39 -11.51
CA ALA A 75 -4.18 -13.36 -11.77
C ALA A 75 -3.06 -13.27 -10.72
N TRP A 76 -2.64 -12.06 -10.36
CA TRP A 76 -1.54 -11.84 -9.40
C TRP A 76 -1.87 -12.30 -7.99
N ILE A 77 -3.13 -12.12 -7.55
CA ILE A 77 -3.58 -12.61 -6.23
C ILE A 77 -4.13 -14.03 -6.27
N GLU A 78 -4.07 -14.72 -7.42
CA GLU A 78 -4.61 -16.07 -7.64
C GLU A 78 -6.09 -16.20 -7.20
N ARG A 79 -6.87 -15.10 -7.27
CA ARG A 79 -8.25 -15.02 -6.78
C ARG A 79 -9.10 -14.17 -7.70
N LEU A 80 -10.24 -14.72 -8.10
CA LEU A 80 -11.28 -14.00 -8.83
C LEU A 80 -12.44 -13.69 -7.88
N ASP A 81 -12.56 -12.44 -7.48
CA ASP A 81 -13.71 -11.98 -6.70
C ASP A 81 -14.90 -11.70 -7.62
N LYS A 82 -16.13 -12.01 -7.19
CA LYS A 82 -17.34 -11.76 -8.00
C LYS A 82 -17.57 -10.26 -8.26
N SER A 83 -17.02 -9.39 -7.42
CA SER A 83 -17.06 -7.94 -7.62
C SER A 83 -16.10 -7.44 -8.71
N MET A 84 -15.11 -8.26 -9.12
CA MET A 84 -14.21 -7.95 -10.22
C MET A 84 -14.92 -8.13 -11.56
N LYS A 85 -15.34 -7.02 -12.15
CA LYS A 85 -15.99 -7.00 -13.48
C LYS A 85 -14.94 -7.08 -14.58
N ILE A 86 -14.58 -8.30 -14.96
CA ILE A 86 -13.72 -8.55 -16.12
C ILE A 86 -14.63 -8.76 -17.33
N ASP A 87 -14.79 -7.71 -18.13
CA ASP A 87 -15.57 -7.73 -19.38
C ASP A 87 -14.77 -7.03 -20.49
N HIS A 88 -15.15 -7.28 -21.75
CA HIS A 88 -14.55 -6.63 -22.91
C HIS A 88 -14.99 -5.16 -23.03
N GLN A 89 -16.15 -4.80 -22.48
CA GLN A 89 -16.57 -3.40 -22.32
C GLN A 89 -15.88 -2.74 -21.13
N GLU A 90 -15.51 -1.47 -21.27
CA GLU A 90 -14.87 -0.66 -20.23
C GLU A 90 -15.71 -0.72 -18.94
N SER A 91 -15.14 -1.25 -17.85
CA SER A 91 -15.92 -1.73 -16.71
C SER A 91 -15.75 -0.94 -15.40
N SER A 92 -14.96 0.14 -15.37
CA SER A 92 -14.82 0.98 -14.17
C SER A 92 -14.64 2.48 -14.45
N ASP A 93 -15.71 3.24 -14.14
CA ASP A 93 -15.71 4.71 -14.06
C ASP A 93 -15.35 5.22 -12.66
N GLU A 94 -15.09 4.32 -11.72
CA GLU A 94 -14.85 4.61 -10.31
C GLU A 94 -13.62 3.84 -9.77
N VAL A 95 -13.02 4.37 -8.71
CA VAL A 95 -11.98 3.67 -7.95
C VAL A 95 -12.63 2.54 -7.15
N LYS A 96 -12.11 1.32 -7.30
CA LYS A 96 -12.53 0.16 -6.51
C LYS A 96 -11.37 -0.32 -5.63
N ILE A 97 -11.69 -0.65 -4.39
CA ILE A 97 -10.73 -1.18 -3.43
C ILE A 97 -11.14 -2.60 -3.08
N TYR A 98 -10.23 -3.55 -3.30
CA TYR A 98 -10.40 -4.94 -2.90
C TYR A 98 -9.50 -5.24 -1.70
N ASP A 99 -10.10 -5.60 -0.57
CA ASP A 99 -9.39 -6.08 0.60
C ASP A 99 -9.07 -7.57 0.45
N ILE A 100 -7.78 -7.90 0.50
CA ILE A 100 -7.29 -9.27 0.39
C ILE A 100 -6.74 -9.70 1.75
N ASP A 101 -7.51 -10.57 2.39
CA ASP A 101 -7.20 -11.25 3.65
C ASP A 101 -6.81 -10.29 4.79
N ASN A 102 -7.27 -9.04 4.75
CA ASN A 102 -6.90 -7.97 5.68
C ASN A 102 -5.39 -7.66 5.70
N GLU A 103 -4.63 -8.06 4.69
CA GLU A 103 -3.18 -7.84 4.58
C GLU A 103 -2.80 -6.92 3.39
N MET A 104 -3.64 -6.86 2.36
CA MET A 104 -3.41 -6.08 1.14
C MET A 104 -4.68 -5.37 0.68
N GLU A 105 -4.51 -4.19 0.09
CA GLU A 105 -5.56 -3.46 -0.62
C GLU A 105 -5.15 -3.27 -2.09
N LEU A 106 -5.93 -3.85 -3.00
CA LEU A 106 -5.81 -3.58 -4.42
C LEU A 106 -6.70 -2.40 -4.79
N VAL A 107 -6.10 -1.32 -5.29
CA VAL A 107 -6.80 -0.11 -5.72
C VAL A 107 -6.88 -0.12 -7.24
N ASP A 108 -8.00 -0.61 -7.76
CA ASP A 108 -8.31 -0.60 -9.19
C ASP A 108 -8.81 0.78 -9.58
N THR A 109 -8.01 1.47 -10.39
CA THR A 109 -8.29 2.84 -10.82
C THR A 109 -8.96 2.85 -12.19
N PRO A 110 -9.83 3.84 -12.48
CA PRO A 110 -10.35 4.05 -13.83
C PRO A 110 -9.23 4.16 -14.88
N GLY A 111 -9.56 3.80 -16.12
CA GLY A 111 -8.63 4.00 -17.24
C GLY A 111 -8.22 5.47 -17.36
N LEU A 112 -6.92 5.74 -17.50
CA LEU A 112 -6.42 7.07 -17.82
C LEU A 112 -6.49 7.24 -19.34
N PHE A 113 -7.30 8.18 -19.82
CA PHE A 113 -7.45 8.61 -21.23
C PHE A 113 -7.50 7.48 -22.27
N GLY A 114 -8.72 7.10 -22.67
CA GLY A 114 -8.95 6.26 -23.84
C GLY A 114 -8.99 7.13 -25.08
N PHE A 115 -8.53 6.58 -26.21
CA PHE A 115 -8.65 7.12 -27.56
C PHE A 115 -10.12 7.31 -27.97
N LYS A 116 -10.91 8.13 -27.25
CA LYS A 116 -12.14 8.70 -27.80
C LYS A 116 -11.71 9.64 -28.91
N LYS A 117 -11.46 9.06 -30.08
CA LYS A 117 -11.61 9.77 -31.33
C LYS A 117 -13.08 10.15 -31.36
N ASN A 118 -13.36 11.42 -31.05
CA ASN A 118 -14.65 12.01 -31.38
C ASN A 118 -14.76 11.90 -32.90
N ASN A 119 -15.47 10.88 -33.39
CA ASN A 119 -15.94 10.88 -34.76
C ASN A 119 -16.95 12.04 -34.83
N ARG A 120 -16.47 13.20 -35.30
CA ARG A 120 -17.33 14.18 -35.95
C ARG A 120 -17.68 13.67 -37.34
#